data_AF-A0A820QEZ2-F1
#
_entry.id   AF-A0A820QEZ2-F1
#
_cell.length_a   1.000
_cell.length_b   1.000
_cell.length_c   1.000
_cell.angle_alpha   90.00
_cell.angle_beta   90.00
_cell.angle_gamma   90.00
#
_symmetry.space_group_name_H-M   'P 1'
#
loop_
_entity.id
_entity.type
_entity.pdbx_description
1 polymer ?
#
loop_
_entity_poly.entity_id
_entity_poly.type
_entity_poly.pdbx_seq_one_letter_code
_entity_poly.pdbx_strand_id
1 'polypeptide(L)' 'MATENTVTTLERMANLLRIRSIESTQAANSGHPTSCASMAEITSTLFFNVMRYDP' A
#
# COMPACT_ATOMS: atom_id res chain seq x y z
N MET A 1 -20.24 -14.44 5.05
CA MET A 1 -18.99 -13.81 4.59
C MET A 1 -18.55 -12.91 5.71
N ALA A 2 -17.55 -13.32 6.49
CA ALA A 2 -17.13 -12.57 7.68
C ALA A 2 -16.76 -11.14 7.25
N THR A 3 -17.38 -10.15 7.88
CA THR A 3 -17.06 -8.73 7.68
C THR A 3 -15.60 -8.53 8.08
N GLU A 4 -14.71 -8.44 7.09
CA GLU A 4 -13.32 -8.06 7.33
C GLU A 4 -13.30 -6.67 7.98
N ASN A 5 -12.55 -6.55 9.08
CA ASN A 5 -12.34 -5.27 9.74
C ASN A 5 -11.63 -4.33 8.76
N THR A 6 -12.18 -3.13 8.53
CA THR A 6 -11.62 -2.12 7.62
C THR A 6 -10.14 -1.86 7.90
N VAL A 7 -9.74 -1.81 9.17
CA VAL A 7 -8.35 -1.62 9.57
C VAL A 7 -7.47 -2.77 9.06
N THR A 8 -7.89 -4.02 9.27
CA THR A 8 -7.17 -5.21 8.78
C THR A 8 -7.04 -5.22 7.25
N THR A 9 -8.08 -4.76 6.54
CA THR A 9 -8.03 -4.63 5.07
C THR A 9 -7.00 -3.59 4.64
N LEU A 10 -6.97 -2.42 5.30
CA LEU A 10 -6.02 -1.35 5.00
C LEU A 10 -4.57 -1.72 5.35
N GLU A 11 -4.35 -2.47 6.43
CA GLU A 11 -3.05 -3.04 6.80
C GLU A 11 -2.57 -4.03 5.73
N ARG A 12 -3.46 -4.90 5.26
CA ARG A 12 -3.14 -5.84 4.17
C ARG A 12 -2.75 -5.09 2.89
N MET A 13 -3.47 -4.03 2.53
CA MET A 13 -3.13 -3.19 1.38
C MET A 13 -1.78 -2.48 1.56
N ALA A 14 -1.49 -1.94 2.75
CA ALA A 14 -0.19 -1.33 3.05
C ALA A 14 0.96 -2.35 2.89
N ASN A 15 0.77 -3.58 3.35
CA ASN A 15 1.78 -4.64 3.18
C ASN A 15 1.96 -5.04 1.71
N LEU A 16 0.90 -5.08 0.92
CA LEU A 16 1.02 -5.29 -0.53
C LEU A 16 1.78 -4.15 -1.20
N LEU A 17 1.52 -2.89 -0.84
CA LEU A 17 2.26 -1.73 -1.35
C LEU A 17 3.76 -1.82 -1.04
N ARG A 18 4.13 -2.28 0.16
CA ARG A 18 5.54 -2.53 0.53
C ARG A 18 6.19 -3.57 -0.36
N ILE A 19 5.53 -4.73 -0.53
CA ILE A 19 6.04 -5.81 -1.39
C ILE A 19 6.24 -5.30 -2.82
N ARG A 20 5.23 -4.63 -3.38
CA ARG A 20 5.31 -4.05 -4.73
C ARG A 20 6.43 -3.03 -4.89
N SER A 21 6.68 -2.20 -3.87
CA SER A 21 7.78 -1.25 -3.89
C SER A 21 9.14 -1.96 -3.92
N ILE A 22 9.31 -3.02 -3.12
CA ILE A 22 10.54 -3.83 -3.13
C ILE A 22 10.71 -4.50 -4.50
N GLU A 23 9.68 -5.20 -4.99
CA GLU A 23 9.73 -5.91 -6.28
C GLU A 23 10.08 -4.96 -7.44
N SER A 24 9.42 -3.80 -7.52
CA SER A 24 9.63 -2.83 -8.60
C SER A 24 11.00 -2.16 -8.56
N THR A 25 11.47 -1.75 -7.38
CA THR A 25 12.80 -1.12 -7.23
C THR A 25 13.94 -2.12 -7.41
N GLN A 26 13.74 -3.37 -6.98
CA GLN A 26 14.65 -4.47 -7.30
C GLN A 26 14.72 -4.71 -8.81
N ALA A 27 13.58 -4.84 -9.49
CA ALA A 27 13.53 -5.07 -10.93
C ALA A 27 14.17 -3.94 -11.74
N ALA A 28 14.05 -2.69 -11.26
CA ALA A 28 14.69 -1.52 -11.86
C ALA A 28 16.19 -1.36 -11.51
N ASN A 29 16.71 -2.16 -10.56
CA ASN A 29 18.04 -2.01 -9.98
C ASN A 29 18.33 -0.59 -9.45
N SER A 30 17.27 0.13 -9.03
CA SER A 30 17.30 1.52 -8.57
C SER A 30 15.99 1.89 -7.88
N GLY A 31 16.02 2.87 -6.98
CA GLY A 31 14.84 3.42 -6.30
C GLY A 31 14.98 3.50 -4.78
N HIS A 32 13.86 3.76 -4.09
CA HIS A 32 13.84 4.08 -2.66
C HIS A 32 12.75 3.29 -1.90
N PRO A 33 12.89 1.95 -1.76
CA PRO A 33 11.86 1.12 -1.15
C PRO A 33 11.58 1.46 0.32
N THR A 34 12.58 1.98 1.04
CA THR A 34 12.42 2.41 2.44
C THR A 34 11.53 3.65 2.57
N SER A 35 11.70 4.62 1.67
CA SER A 35 10.83 5.82 1.61
C SER A 35 9.40 5.47 1.21
N CYS A 36 9.20 4.49 0.31
CA CYS A 36 7.85 4.00 0.01
C CYS A 36 7.24 3.27 1.20
N ALA A 37 8.02 2.48 1.94
CA ALA A 37 7.55 1.72 3.09
C ALA A 37 7.08 2.61 4.26
N SER A 38 7.68 3.79 4.44
CA SER A 38 7.26 4.76 5.48
C SER A 38 5.92 5.42 5.18
N MET A 39 5.44 5.39 3.94
CA MET A 39 4.17 6.01 3.52
C MET A 39 3.04 5.00 3.29
N ALA A 40 3.30 3.70 3.46
CA ALA A 40 2.38 2.64 3.03
C ALA A 40 0.98 2.73 3.66
N GLU A 41 0.88 3.03 4.95
CA GLU A 41 -0.41 3.21 5.65
C GLU A 41 -1.16 4.47 5.19
N ILE A 42 -0.43 5.56 4.93
CA ILE A 42 -1.02 6.81 4.42
C ILE A 42 -1.60 6.54 3.04
N THR A 43 -0.83 5.91 2.15
CA THR A 43 -1.28 5.59 0.79
C THR A 43 -2.46 4.62 0.81
N SER A 44 -2.42 3.55 1.62
CA SER A 44 -3.54 2.61 1.67
C SER A 44 -4.82 3.24 2.18
N THR A 45 -4.75 4.04 3.26
CA THR A 45 -5.91 4.74 3.82
C THR A 45 -6.46 5.77 2.85
N LEU A 46 -5.58 6.54 2.22
CA LEU A 46 -5.99 7.60 1.31
C LEU A 46 -6.72 7.03 0.09
N PHE A 47 -6.14 6.03 -0.57
CA PHE A 47 -6.68 5.50 -1.83
C PHE A 47 -7.83 4.49 -1.66
N PHE A 48 -7.89 3.77 -0.53
CA PHE A 48 -8.87 2.70 -0.34
C PHE A 48 -9.93 2.98 0.73
N ASN A 49 -9.91 4.15 1.36
CA ASN A 49 -10.93 4.54 2.35
C ASN A 49 -11.38 6.02 2.25
N VAL A 50 -10.49 6.95 1.93
CA VAL A 50 -10.79 8.40 2.00
C VAL A 50 -11.14 9.01 0.65
N MET A 51 -10.29 8.83 -0.36
CA MET A 51 -10.46 9.47 -1.66
C MET A 51 -11.67 8.91 -2.41
N ARG A 52 -12.36 9.78 -3.14
CA ARG A 52 -13.38 9.43 -4.12
C ARG A 52 -12.88 9.85 -5.50
N TYR A 53 -12.58 8.88 -6.33
CA TYR A 53 -12.07 9.06 -7.68
C TYR A 53 -12.57 7.88 -8.54
N ASP A 54 -12.63 8.10 -9.86
CA ASP A 54 -12.90 7.05 -10.83
C ASP A 54 -11.54 6.46 -11.26
N PRO A 55 -11.20 5.23 -10.85
CA PRO A 55 -9.86 4.65 -10.98
C PRO A 55 -9.45 4.29 -12.42
#